data_AF-A0A1F9M447-F1
#
_entry.id   AF-A0A1F9M447-F1
#
_cell.length_a   1.000
_cell.length_b   1.000
_cell.length_c   1.000
_cell.angle_alpha   90.00
_cell.angle_beta   90.00
_cell.angle_gamma   90.00
#
_symmetry.space_group_name_H-M   'P 1'
#
loop_
_entity.id
_entity.type
_entity.pdbx_description
1 polymer ?
#
loop_
_entity_poly.entity_id
_entity_poly.type
_entity_poly.pdbx_seq_one_letter_code
_entity_poly.pdbx_strand_id
1 'polypeptide(L)'
;MSGVFVMKVMKAMTRKKRNKIKFCLEDYISTLSAEEKWQYMKEIGPLEEIIYSSGDDEEIMLRAREFDAEHGTDTFSQAVNLVSYCIACHKFECNC
;
A
#
# COMPACT_ATOMS: atom_id res chain seq x y z
N MET A 1 5.67 -4.95 29.60
CA MET A 1 5.17 -4.62 28.25
C MET A 1 3.79 -3.98 28.38
N SER A 2 3.56 -2.91 27.59
CA SER A 2 2.27 -2.57 26.99
C SER A 2 1.13 -1.99 27.83
N GLY A 3 1.25 -0.69 28.15
CA GLY A 3 0.10 0.24 28.25
C GLY A 3 0.09 1.29 27.13
N VAL A 4 1.27 1.72 26.69
CA VAL A 4 1.47 2.74 25.63
C VAL A 4 1.18 2.19 24.23
N PHE A 5 1.39 0.89 24.01
CA PHE A 5 1.20 0.27 22.69
C PHE A 5 -0.28 0.23 22.29
N VAL A 6 -1.18 -0.07 23.23
CA VAL A 6 -2.62 -0.21 22.97
C VAL A 6 -3.30 1.15 22.72
N MET A 7 -2.90 2.21 23.45
CA MET A 7 -3.43 3.56 23.21
C MET A 7 -2.98 4.18 21.86
N LYS A 8 -1.80 3.80 21.34
CA LYS A 8 -1.35 4.20 19.98
C LYS A 8 -2.20 3.50 18.90
N VAL A 9 -2.56 2.25 19.12
CA VAL A 9 -3.47 1.48 18.25
C VAL A 9 -4.89 2.06 18.30
N MET A 10 -5.35 2.59 19.43
CA MET A 10 -6.65 3.30 19.49
C MET A 10 -6.65 4.65 18.76
N LYS A 11 -5.48 5.29 18.57
CA LYS A 11 -5.32 6.43 17.64
C LYS A 11 -5.43 6.00 16.17
N ALA A 12 -5.39 4.69 15.90
CA ALA A 12 -5.71 4.07 14.61
C ALA A 12 -7.22 3.96 14.34
N MET A 13 -8.09 4.75 14.96
CA MET A 13 -9.52 4.78 14.62
C MET A 13 -10.12 6.18 14.39
N THR A 14 -9.36 7.27 14.51
CA THR A 14 -9.88 8.62 14.27
C THR A 14 -9.43 9.20 12.93
N ARG A 15 -10.31 9.03 11.93
CA ARG A 15 -10.70 10.05 10.93
C ARG A 15 -9.66 10.48 9.88
N LYS A 16 -9.76 9.85 8.70
CA LYS A 16 -9.83 10.43 7.33
C LYS A 16 -9.28 9.37 6.36
N LYS A 17 -10.09 8.99 5.36
CA LYS A 17 -9.72 8.22 4.14
C LYS A 17 -8.29 7.68 4.16
N ARG A 18 -8.02 6.58 4.89
CA ARG A 18 -6.72 5.95 4.78
C ARG A 18 -6.66 5.32 3.41
N ASN A 19 -5.67 5.75 2.63
CA ASN A 19 -5.21 5.09 1.42
C ASN A 19 -4.93 3.62 1.79
N LYS A 20 -5.83 2.71 1.39
CA LYS A 20 -5.77 1.29 1.73
C LYS A 20 -4.52 0.68 1.12
N ILE A 21 -4.17 1.08 -0.10
CA ILE A 21 -2.98 0.59 -0.81
C ILE A 21 -1.72 0.90 0.00
N LYS A 22 -1.59 2.15 0.46
CA LYS A 22 -0.47 2.56 1.33
C LYS A 22 -0.42 1.75 2.62
N PHE A 23 -1.56 1.61 3.30
CA PHE A 23 -1.63 0.84 4.54
C PHE A 23 -1.16 -0.61 4.32
N CYS A 24 -1.60 -1.25 3.24
CA CYS A 24 -1.25 -2.63 2.94
C CYS A 24 0.19 -2.79 2.47
N LEU A 25 0.75 -1.79 1.80
CA LEU A 25 2.18 -1.77 1.51
C LEU A 25 2.99 -1.78 2.82
N GLU A 26 2.68 -0.87 3.74
CA GLU A 26 3.36 -0.77 5.03
C GLU A 26 3.21 -2.06 5.85
N ASP A 27 2.01 -2.65 5.86
CA ASP A 27 1.71 -3.92 6.53
C ASP A 27 2.49 -5.08 5.90
N TYR A 28 2.42 -5.27 4.58
CA TYR A 28 3.14 -6.33 3.87
C TYR A 28 4.65 -6.26 4.13
N ILE A 29 5.24 -5.07 3.98
CA ILE A 29 6.66 -4.84 4.25
C ILE A 29 7.04 -5.21 5.69
N SER A 30 6.14 -4.99 6.66
CA SER A 30 6.41 -5.32 8.05
C SER A 30 6.48 -6.83 8.33
N THR A 31 5.94 -7.65 7.41
CA THR A 31 5.99 -9.12 7.49
C THR A 31 7.25 -9.72 6.85
N LEU A 32 7.97 -8.94 6.03
CA LEU A 32 9.15 -9.40 5.31
C LEU A 32 10.41 -9.34 6.19
N SER A 33 11.36 -10.23 5.92
CA SER A 33 12.73 -10.07 6.41
C SER A 33 13.41 -8.85 5.78
N ALA A 34 14.54 -8.42 6.34
CA ALA A 34 15.26 -7.24 5.84
C ALA A 34 15.73 -7.39 4.37
N GLU A 35 16.13 -8.61 3.98
CA GLU A 35 16.57 -8.92 2.62
C GLU A 35 15.39 -8.91 1.63
N GLU A 36 14.30 -9.61 1.96
CA GLU A 36 13.06 -9.62 1.16
C GLU A 36 12.48 -8.22 1.02
N LYS A 37 12.47 -7.43 2.10
CA LYS A 37 12.05 -6.03 2.07
C LYS A 37 12.88 -5.23 1.10
N TRP A 38 14.21 -5.31 1.17
CA TRP A 38 15.08 -4.54 0.28
C TRP A 38 14.85 -4.90 -1.19
N GLN A 39 14.72 -6.20 -1.49
CA GLN A 39 14.46 -6.68 -2.84
C GLN A 39 13.09 -6.20 -3.34
N TYR A 40 12.06 -6.33 -2.51
CA TYR A 40 10.70 -5.89 -2.84
C TYR A 40 10.65 -4.40 -3.12
N MET A 41 11.22 -3.56 -2.24
CA MET A 41 11.24 -2.10 -2.42
C MET A 41 11.94 -1.68 -3.71
N LYS A 42 12.98 -2.40 -4.13
CA LYS A 42 13.66 -2.15 -5.41
C LYS A 42 12.76 -2.45 -6.61
N GLU A 43 11.94 -3.49 -6.53
CA GLU A 43 11.02 -3.91 -7.60
C GLU A 43 9.81 -2.98 -7.74
N ILE A 44 9.33 -2.42 -6.62
CA ILE A 44 8.14 -1.55 -6.60
C ILE A 44 8.47 -0.06 -6.55
N GLY A 45 9.73 0.34 -6.76
CA GLY A 45 10.18 1.74 -6.60
C GLY A 45 9.27 2.79 -7.27
N PRO A 46 8.89 2.63 -8.55
CA PRO A 46 7.94 3.55 -9.20
C PRO A 46 6.57 3.59 -8.52
N LEU A 47 6.05 2.43 -8.10
CA LEU A 47 4.78 2.35 -7.39
C LEU A 47 4.87 3.01 -6.00
N GLU A 48 5.99 2.84 -5.29
CA GLU A 48 6.22 3.50 -4.00
C GLU A 48 6.08 5.01 -4.16
N GLU A 49 6.77 5.61 -5.13
CA GLU A 49 6.70 7.05 -5.37
C GLU A 49 5.25 7.51 -5.65
N ILE A 50 4.50 6.75 -6.45
CA ILE A 50 3.08 7.03 -6.71
C ILE A 50 2.25 6.93 -5.43
N ILE A 51 2.44 5.89 -4.61
CA ILE A 51 1.70 5.68 -3.36
C ILE A 51 1.94 6.83 -2.37
N TYR A 52 3.18 7.29 -2.24
CA TYR A 52 3.51 8.36 -1.28
C TYR A 52 3.20 9.77 -1.80
N SER A 53 3.01 9.96 -3.11
CA SER A 53 2.64 11.23 -3.75
C SER A 53 1.14 11.40 -4.02
N SER A 54 0.32 10.38 -3.77
CA SER A 54 -1.13 10.37 -4.04
C SER A 54 -1.97 10.54 -2.77
N GLY A 55 -3.15 11.15 -2.92
CA GLY A 55 -4.08 11.45 -1.83
C GLY A 55 -5.00 10.28 -1.44
N ASP A 56 -5.36 9.42 -2.39
CA ASP A 56 -6.23 8.27 -2.17
C ASP A 56 -5.95 7.09 -3.14
N ASP A 57 -6.69 5.98 -2.96
CA ASP A 57 -6.48 4.74 -3.70
C ASP A 57 -6.82 4.88 -5.19
N GLU A 58 -7.83 5.69 -5.53
CA GLU A 58 -8.26 5.91 -6.91
C GLU A 58 -7.16 6.66 -7.69
N GLU A 59 -6.59 7.69 -7.08
CA GLU A 59 -5.47 8.43 -7.65
C GLU A 59 -4.23 7.54 -7.86
N ILE A 60 -3.91 6.65 -6.93
CA ILE A 60 -2.81 5.68 -7.11
C ILE A 60 -3.06 4.81 -8.33
N MET A 61 -4.25 4.22 -8.43
CA MET A 61 -4.60 3.29 -9.51
C MET A 61 -4.57 3.99 -10.87
N LEU A 62 -5.04 5.23 -10.93
CA LEU A 62 -4.99 6.03 -12.15
C LEU A 62 -3.55 6.36 -12.55
N ARG A 63 -2.76 6.94 -11.64
CA ARG A 63 -1.37 7.32 -11.92
C ARG A 63 -0.48 6.13 -12.26
N ALA A 64 -0.70 4.98 -11.62
CA ALA A 64 0.03 3.76 -11.96
C ALA A 64 -0.28 3.29 -13.40
N ARG A 65 -1.52 3.44 -13.86
CA ARG A 65 -1.90 3.12 -15.24
C ARG A 65 -1.32 4.12 -16.24
N GLU A 66 -1.31 5.40 -15.92
CA GLU A 66 -0.67 6.44 -16.74
C GLU A 66 0.83 6.19 -16.86
N PHE A 67 1.49 5.86 -15.75
CA PHE A 67 2.91 5.54 -15.71
C PHE A 67 3.25 4.33 -16.61
N ASP A 68 2.45 3.26 -16.53
CA ASP A 68 2.61 2.09 -17.39
C ASP A 68 2.43 2.41 -18.88
N ALA A 69 1.47 3.27 -19.22
CA ALA A 69 1.25 3.70 -20.60
C ALA A 69 2.43 4.51 -21.17
N GLU A 70 3.12 5.27 -20.33
CA GLU A 70 4.26 6.10 -20.71
C GLU A 70 5.59 5.33 -20.76
N HIS A 71 5.79 4.38 -19.83
CA HIS A 71 7.08 3.75 -19.60
C HIS A 71 7.12 2.25 -19.98
N GLY A 72 5.98 1.63 -20.28
CA GLY A 72 5.88 0.21 -20.61
C GLY A 72 6.19 -0.70 -19.42
N THR A 73 5.81 -0.29 -18.21
CA THR A 73 6.02 -1.01 -16.95
C THR A 73 4.77 -1.79 -16.50
N ASP A 74 4.87 -2.50 -15.37
CA ASP A 74 3.79 -3.26 -14.74
C ASP A 74 3.36 -2.68 -13.36
N THR A 75 3.53 -1.37 -13.17
CA THR A 75 3.27 -0.63 -11.92
C THR A 75 1.81 -0.71 -11.50
N PHE A 76 0.86 -0.71 -12.44
CA PHE A 76 -0.57 -0.90 -12.16
C PHE A 76 -0.85 -2.30 -11.62
N SER A 77 -0.24 -3.34 -12.21
CA SER A 77 -0.38 -4.72 -11.75
C SER A 77 0.15 -4.89 -10.32
N GLN A 78 1.26 -4.22 -9.99
CA GLN A 78 1.80 -4.19 -8.63
C GLN A 78 0.81 -3.54 -7.63
N ALA A 79 0.13 -2.45 -8.02
CA ALA A 79 -0.89 -1.83 -7.20
C ALA A 79 -2.11 -2.75 -6.96
N VAL A 80 -2.56 -3.46 -8.00
CA VAL A 80 -3.62 -4.47 -7.91
C VAL A 80 -3.24 -5.60 -6.94
N ASN A 81 -1.98 -6.05 -6.96
CA ASN A 81 -1.51 -7.09 -6.06
C ASN A 81 -1.56 -6.64 -4.58
N LEU A 82 -1.21 -5.39 -4.29
CA LEU A 82 -1.34 -4.82 -2.95
C LEU A 82 -2.81 -4.73 -2.50
N VAL A 83 -3.72 -4.34 -3.38
CA VAL A 83 -5.17 -4.34 -3.09
C VAL A 83 -5.67 -5.77 -2.82
N SER A 84 -5.22 -6.74 -3.61
CA SER A 84 -5.59 -8.15 -3.42
C SER A 84 -5.10 -8.68 -2.07
N TYR A 85 -3.86 -8.33 -1.68
CA TYR A 85 -3.34 -8.59 -0.34
C TYR A 85 -4.20 -7.92 0.75
N CYS A 86 -4.59 -6.65 0.58
CA CYS A 86 -5.49 -5.96 1.52
C CYS A 86 -6.78 -6.74 1.76
N ILE A 87 -7.43 -7.16 0.68
CA ILE A 87 -8.74 -7.84 0.74
C ILE A 87 -8.58 -9.19 1.44
N ALA A 88 -7.54 -9.95 1.09
CA ALA A 88 -7.27 -11.27 1.66
C ALA A 88 -6.90 -11.21 3.15
N CYS A 89 -6.02 -10.29 3.55
CA CYS A 89 -5.43 -10.28 4.89
C CYS A 89 -6.22 -9.42 5.89
N HIS A 90 -6.86 -8.33 5.45
CA HIS A 90 -7.50 -7.35 6.33
C HIS A 90 -9.02 -7.27 6.17
N LYS A 91 -9.63 -8.11 5.33
CA LYS A 91 -11.08 -8.12 5.05
C LYS A 91 -11.63 -6.75 4.66
N PHE A 92 -10.86 -5.94 3.95
CA PHE A 92 -11.38 -4.69 3.41
C PHE A 92 -12.49 -4.98 2.40
N GLU A 93 -13.62 -4.28 2.52
CA GLU A 93 -14.65 -4.31 1.48
C GLU A 93 -14.05 -3.75 0.18
N CYS A 94 -14.10 -4.57 -0.86
CA CYS A 94 -13.73 -4.20 -2.21
C CYS A 94 -14.87 -3.36 -2.79
N ASN A 95 -14.76 -2.03 -2.66
CA ASN A 95 -15.62 -1.10 -3.40
C ASN A 95 -15.03 -0.97 -4.81
N CYS A 96 -15.23 -2.03 -5.60
CA CYS A 96 -14.93 -2.05 -7.02
C CYS A 96 -16.10 -1.47 -7.82
#